data_AF-A0A7W1GXF1-F1
#
_entry.id   AF-A0A7W1GXF1-F1
#
_cell.length_a   1.000
_cell.length_b   1.000
_cell.length_c   1.000
_cell.angle_alpha   90.00
_cell.angle_beta   90.00
_cell.angle_gamma   90.00
#
_symmetry.space_group_name_H-M   'P 1'
#
loop_
_entity.id
_entity.type
_entity.pdbx_description
1 polymer ?
#
loop_
_entity_poly.entity_id
_entity_poly.type
_entity_poly.pdbx_seq_one_letter_code
_entity_poly.pdbx_strand_id
1 'polypeptide(L)'
;MSDLQPHGPTTSEVLEQLTRRLIAHGVSRTKAIELVTRFSEEEIERQIDWLPYRAAKTPAPLLIAAIEKNYQAPSLWQAQQHPKN
;
A
#
# COMPACT_ATOMS: atom_id res chain seq x y z
N MET A 1 -20.53 -8.95 -32.70
CA MET A 1 -20.41 -7.93 -31.64
C MET A 1 -20.40 -8.67 -30.32
N SER A 2 -19.46 -8.34 -29.43
CA SER A 2 -19.17 -8.99 -28.15
C SER A 2 -18.31 -10.25 -28.25
N ASP A 3 -16.99 -10.10 -28.07
CA ASP A 3 -16.22 -10.83 -27.05
C ASP A 3 -14.78 -10.29 -26.97
N LEU A 4 -14.20 -10.38 -25.77
CA LEU A 4 -12.80 -10.16 -25.41
C LEU A 4 -12.28 -8.71 -25.40
N GLN A 5 -12.54 -8.03 -24.29
CA GLN A 5 -11.69 -6.95 -23.76
C GLN A 5 -10.42 -7.60 -23.15
N PRO A 6 -9.21 -7.40 -23.68
CA PRO A 6 -7.99 -7.91 -23.10
C PRO A 6 -7.24 -6.76 -22.45
N HIS A 7 -7.74 -6.23 -21.34
CA HIS A 7 -6.99 -5.25 -20.57
C HIS A 7 -6.88 -5.82 -19.17
N GLY A 8 -5.69 -6.34 -18.84
CA GLY A 8 -5.27 -6.49 -17.46
C GLY A 8 -5.50 -5.17 -16.69
N PRO A 9 -5.47 -5.20 -15.35
CA PRO A 9 -5.88 -4.04 -14.55
C PRO A 9 -5.19 -2.79 -15.09
N THR A 10 -5.99 -1.84 -15.59
CA THR A 10 -5.43 -0.63 -16.17
C THR A 10 -4.71 0.10 -15.05
N THR A 11 -3.53 0.70 -15.30
CA THR A 11 -2.77 1.41 -14.26
C THR A 11 -3.65 2.42 -13.50
N SER A 12 -4.64 3.04 -14.16
CA SER A 12 -5.62 3.92 -13.51
C SER A 12 -6.50 3.23 -12.46
N GLU A 13 -6.96 2.00 -12.70
CA GLU A 13 -7.82 1.25 -11.77
C GLU A 13 -7.04 0.85 -10.52
N VAL A 14 -5.79 0.42 -10.70
CA VAL A 14 -4.85 0.12 -9.62
C VAL A 14 -4.60 1.35 -8.76
N LEU A 15 -4.27 2.48 -9.37
CA LEU A 15 -4.03 3.74 -8.66
C LEU A 15 -5.27 4.19 -7.85
N GLU A 16 -6.46 4.02 -8.41
CA GLU A 16 -7.70 4.33 -7.71
C GLU A 16 -7.95 3.38 -6.53
N GLN A 17 -7.65 2.09 -6.70
CA GLN A 17 -7.76 1.09 -5.64
C GLN A 17 -6.79 1.38 -4.49
N LEU A 18 -5.52 1.67 -4.79
CA LEU A 18 -4.52 2.08 -3.80
C LEU A 18 -4.93 3.36 -3.09
N THR A 19 -5.42 4.36 -3.84
CA THR A 19 -5.91 5.62 -3.25
C THR A 19 -7.04 5.36 -2.26
N ARG A 20 -8.00 4.49 -2.61
CA ARG A 20 -9.09 4.09 -1.71
C ARG A 20 -8.58 3.37 -0.46
N ARG A 21 -7.60 2.45 -0.60
CA ARG A 21 -6.98 1.77 0.55
C ARG A 21 -6.27 2.76 1.47
N LEU A 22 -5.47 3.67 0.93
CA LEU A 22 -4.79 4.71 1.70
C LEU A 22 -5.79 5.58 2.48
N ILE A 23 -6.89 5.99 1.84
CA ILE A 23 -7.97 6.75 2.49
C ILE A 23 -8.65 5.95 3.60
N ALA A 24 -8.89 4.65 3.41
CA ALA A 24 -9.46 3.78 4.44
C ALA A 24 -8.55 3.67 5.69
N HIS A 25 -7.23 3.82 5.51
CA HIS A 25 -6.26 3.91 6.62
C HIS A 25 -6.09 5.32 7.20
N GLY A 26 -6.90 6.29 6.77
CA GLY A 26 -6.93 7.66 7.28
C GLY A 26 -6.01 8.64 6.57
N VAL A 27 -5.41 8.25 5.43
CA VAL A 27 -4.61 9.17 4.61
C VAL A 27 -5.54 10.10 3.83
N SER A 28 -5.28 11.42 3.87
CA SER A 28 -6.06 12.38 3.10
C SER A 28 -6.00 12.09 1.60
N ARG A 29 -7.11 12.24 0.87
CA ARG A 29 -7.19 11.99 -0.58
C ARG A 29 -6.06 12.65 -1.37
N THR A 30 -5.76 13.92 -1.10
CA THR A 30 -4.65 14.64 -1.76
C THR A 30 -3.31 13.95 -1.57
N LYS A 31 -3.00 13.53 -0.33
CA LYS A 31 -1.74 12.84 -0.02
C LYS A 31 -1.72 11.42 -0.59
N ALA A 32 -2.86 10.73 -0.61
CA ALA A 32 -2.98 9.42 -1.23
C ALA A 32 -2.68 9.48 -2.74
N ILE A 33 -3.25 10.45 -3.45
CA ILE A 33 -2.98 10.69 -4.88
C ILE A 33 -1.49 11.00 -5.11
N GLU A 34 -0.89 11.84 -4.27
CA GLU A 34 0.54 12.17 -4.35
C GLU A 34 1.41 10.91 -4.17
N LEU A 35 1.09 10.05 -3.21
CA LEU A 35 1.82 8.81 -2.96
C LEU A 35 1.72 7.84 -4.14
N VAL A 36 0.53 7.56 -4.64
CA VAL A 36 0.34 6.63 -5.78
C VAL A 36 0.93 7.16 -7.09
N THR A 37 1.11 8.48 -7.22
CA THR A 37 1.78 9.09 -8.38
C THR A 37 3.30 9.01 -8.28
N ARG A 38 3.84 8.98 -7.06
CA ARG A 38 5.28 9.12 -6.80
C ARG A 38 5.97 7.79 -6.47
N PHE A 39 5.22 6.81 -5.98
CA PHE A 39 5.70 5.49 -5.59
C PHE A 39 4.96 4.40 -6.38
N SER A 40 5.65 3.30 -6.62
CA SER A 40 5.07 2.12 -7.29
C SER A 40 4.01 1.45 -6.41
N GLU A 41 3.03 0.81 -7.06
CA GLU A 41 2.02 -0.03 -6.42
C GLU A 41 2.64 -0.99 -5.40
N GLU A 42 3.62 -1.78 -5.83
CA GLU A 42 4.26 -2.80 -4.98
C GLU A 42 4.83 -2.21 -3.69
N GLU A 43 5.40 -1.01 -3.75
CA GLU A 43 5.96 -0.35 -2.56
C GLU A 43 4.84 0.06 -1.61
N ILE A 44 3.78 0.67 -2.13
CA ILE A 44 2.64 1.11 -1.35
C ILE A 44 1.92 -0.08 -0.72
N GLU A 45 1.69 -1.14 -1.48
CA GLU A 45 1.06 -2.36 -0.99
C GLU A 45 1.87 -3.00 0.13
N ARG A 46 3.18 -3.15 -0.04
CA ARG A 46 4.05 -3.68 1.03
C ARG A 46 3.92 -2.88 2.32
N GLN A 47 3.92 -1.56 2.24
CA GLN A 47 3.82 -0.73 3.44
C GLN A 47 2.42 -0.80 4.09
N ILE A 48 1.36 -0.95 3.30
CA ILE A 48 0.00 -1.19 3.79
C ILE A 48 -0.07 -2.53 4.52
N ASP A 49 0.45 -3.59 3.90
CA ASP A 49 0.49 -4.94 4.49
C ASP A 49 1.33 -5.00 5.76
N TRP A 50 2.38 -4.17 5.87
CA TRP A 50 3.20 -4.08 7.06
C TRP A 50 2.58 -3.26 8.19
N LEU A 51 1.56 -2.44 7.91
CA LEU A 51 0.98 -1.50 8.87
C LEU A 51 0.43 -2.18 10.14
N PRO A 52 -0.29 -3.32 10.09
CA PRO A 52 -0.77 -4.02 11.29
C PRO A 52 0.36 -4.49 12.21
N TYR A 53 1.50 -4.86 11.63
CA TYR A 53 2.66 -5.37 12.36
C TYR A 53 3.48 -4.25 13.04
N ARG A 54 3.25 -2.99 12.68
CA ARG A 54 3.92 -1.83 13.29
C ARG A 54 3.23 -1.31 14.55
N ALA A 55 2.07 -1.86 14.94
CA ALA A 55 1.30 -1.46 16.12
C ALA A 55 1.14 0.07 16.26
N ALA A 56 0.87 0.74 15.14
CA ALA A 56 0.83 2.20 15.06
C ALA A 56 -0.35 2.79 15.85
N LYS A 57 -0.08 3.73 16.76
CA LYS A 57 -1.14 4.50 17.44
C LYS A 57 -1.96 5.34 16.47
N THR A 58 -1.32 5.84 15.41
CA THR A 58 -1.94 6.62 14.33
C THR A 58 -1.49 6.05 12.98
N PRO A 59 -2.33 5.27 12.29
CA PRO A 59 -1.94 4.53 11.08
C PRO A 59 -1.56 5.45 9.91
N ALA A 60 -2.31 6.52 9.66
CA ALA A 60 -2.11 7.40 8.53
C ALA A 60 -0.71 8.07 8.45
N PRO A 61 -0.24 8.84 9.46
CA PRO A 61 1.07 9.48 9.38
C PRO A 61 2.23 8.48 9.36
N LEU A 62 2.07 7.32 10.02
CA LEU A 62 3.08 6.28 9.97
C LEU A 62 3.16 5.64 8.58
N LEU A 63 2.02 5.35 7.96
CA LEU A 63 1.96 4.78 6.61
C LEU A 63 2.57 5.73 5.58
N ILE A 64 2.27 7.02 5.66
CA ILE A 64 2.87 8.05 4.79
C ILE A 64 4.40 8.05 4.97
N ALA A 65 4.89 8.14 6.21
CA ALA A 65 6.32 8.15 6.49
C ALA A 65 7.01 6.84 6.06
N ALA A 66 6.32 5.71 6.19
CA ALA A 66 6.83 4.41 5.80
C ALA A 66 6.99 4.28 4.28
N ILE A 67 6.03 4.80 3.50
CA ILE A 67 6.13 4.88 2.03
C ILE A 67 7.23 5.87 1.63
N GLU A 68 7.23 7.08 2.18
CA GLU A 68 8.20 8.13 1.80
C GLU A 68 9.65 7.76 2.12
N LYS A 69 9.87 7.02 3.21
CA LYS A 69 11.21 6.62 3.66
C LYS A 69 11.55 5.17 3.36
N ASN A 70 10.70 4.45 2.62
CA ASN A 70 10.86 3.02 2.33
C ASN A 70 11.25 2.23 3.59
N TYR A 71 10.38 2.26 4.60
CA TYR A 71 10.65 1.59 5.85
C TYR A 71 10.80 0.09 5.62
N GLN A 72 11.83 -0.50 6.23
CA GLN A 72 12.06 -1.94 6.20
C GLN A 72 10.88 -2.72 6.82
N ALA A 73 10.77 -3.99 6.43
CA ALA A 73 9.77 -4.92 6.93
C ALA A 73 9.81 -5.02 8.47
N PRO A 74 8.67 -4.96 9.17
CA PRO A 74 8.63 -5.16 10.62
C PRO A 74 9.15 -6.54 11.01
N SER A 75 9.89 -6.65 12.12
CA SER A 75 10.42 -7.94 12.60
C SER A 75 9.33 -8.98 12.84
N LEU A 76 8.14 -8.54 13.26
CA LEU A 76 6.96 -9.40 13.41
C LEU A 76 6.45 -9.95 12.07
N TRP A 77 6.48 -9.14 11.01
CA TRP A 77 6.13 -9.60 9.67
C TRP A 77 7.17 -10.61 9.15
N GLN A 78 8.47 -10.31 9.33
CA GLN A 78 9.56 -11.22 8.94
C GLN A 78 9.47 -12.57 9.66
N ALA A 79 9.19 -12.55 10.97
CA ALA A 79 8.97 -13.76 11.76
C ALA A 79 7.75 -14.57 11.31
N GLN A 80 6.74 -13.93 10.70
CA GLN A 80 5.57 -14.60 10.16
C GLN A 80 5.80 -15.19 8.76
N GLN A 81 6.70 -14.59 7.96
CA GLN A 81 7.07 -15.09 6.63
C GLN A 81 8.06 -16.27 6.67
N HIS A 82 8.85 -16.40 7.74
CA HIS A 82 9.74 -17.53 7.96
C HIS A 82 9.21 -18.43 9.08
N PRO A 83 8.35 -19.43 8.78
CA PRO A 83 8.15 -20.53 9.71
C PRO A 83 9.52 -21.20 9.91
N LYS A 84 10.06 -21.14 11.13
CA LYS A 84 11.22 -21.94 11.53
C LYS A 84 10.84 -23.40 11.34
N ASN A 85 11.37 -23.99 10.26
CA ASN A 85 11.27 -25.40 9.93
C ASN A 85 12.12 -26.24 10.89
#